data_AF-A0A2A3VL48-F1
#
_entry.id   AF-A0A2A3VL48-F1
#
_cell.length_a   1.000
_cell.length_b   1.000
_cell.length_c   1.000
_cell.angle_alpha   90.00
_cell.angle_beta   90.00
_cell.angle_gamma   90.00
#
_symmetry.space_group_name_H-M   'P 1'
#
loop_
_entity.id
_entity.type
_entity.pdbx_description
1 polymer ?
#
loop_
_entity_poly.entity_id
_entity_poly.type
_entity_poly.pdbx_seq_one_letter_code
_entity_poly.pdbx_strand_id
1 'polypeptide(L)'
;MSRVRRLRAVVLVVLACAGVSAQASDDPAPSSLSVERCAVSTPYNVLVDTGGVWLYRAQGRPREIFFHDGALSVDRAVQTVSTADAQRLRQLETGARALMPEAAEVARQSAGLAFDALSGVVESMTGSARQVREVERLHADTTAHIDRTLGRGRWDQDVFAAGLEARIEAAAERMGSRLGRSVMWQVVTGRASRMDARAERLDAELTRRIDARSAALDGRAEALCTQVRALQSLQAALDYRFENAPLVMLEPAPAREPDGSSAPPDTTTPAAPHD
;
A
#
# COMPACT_ATOMS: atom_id res chain seq x y z
N MET A 1 -36.69 33.52 -15.88
CA MET A 1 -37.93 32.82 -15.49
C MET A 1 -37.50 31.48 -14.91
N SER A 2 -37.04 31.40 -13.66
CA SER A 2 -37.77 31.51 -12.40
C SER A 2 -38.65 30.30 -12.07
N ARG A 3 -38.09 29.44 -11.20
CA ARG A 3 -38.72 28.81 -10.00
C ARG A 3 -39.83 27.77 -10.32
N VAL A 4 -40.09 26.71 -9.55
CA VAL A 4 -40.24 26.56 -8.09
C VAL A 4 -40.16 25.03 -7.83
N ARG A 5 -39.21 24.45 -7.08
CA ARG A 5 -39.01 24.41 -5.61
C ARG A 5 -39.95 23.41 -4.88
N ARG A 6 -39.33 22.69 -3.92
CA ARG A 6 -39.88 22.11 -2.65
C ARG A 6 -40.20 20.60 -2.67
N LEU A 7 -39.84 19.77 -1.68
CA LEU A 7 -39.30 20.01 -0.33
C LEU A 7 -38.67 18.73 0.27
N ARG A 8 -37.59 18.90 1.05
CA ARG A 8 -37.17 18.32 2.37
C ARG A 8 -37.76 16.95 2.81
N ALA A 9 -37.03 16.03 3.46
CA ALA A 9 -36.20 16.21 4.66
C ALA A 9 -35.37 14.91 4.94
N VAL A 10 -34.07 15.03 5.26
CA VAL A 10 -33.46 14.80 6.61
C VAL A 10 -33.30 13.33 7.00
N VAL A 11 -32.05 12.81 6.99
CA VAL A 11 -31.36 12.34 8.20
C VAL A 11 -29.86 12.66 8.04
N LEU A 12 -29.43 13.61 8.86
CA LEU A 12 -28.06 14.03 9.13
C LEU A 12 -27.66 13.27 10.39
N VAL A 13 -26.63 12.42 10.35
CA VAL A 13 -25.96 11.93 11.57
C VAL A 13 -24.55 12.50 11.58
N VAL A 14 -24.38 13.33 12.61
CA VAL A 14 -23.26 14.13 13.05
C VAL A 14 -21.95 13.32 13.16
N LEU A 15 -20.90 13.75 12.45
CA LEU A 15 -19.51 13.56 12.90
C LEU A 15 -19.00 14.94 13.35
N ALA A 16 -19.20 15.24 14.63
CA ALA A 16 -18.62 16.39 15.30
C ALA A 16 -17.43 15.91 16.13
N CYS A 17 -16.22 16.05 15.60
CA CYS A 17 -15.02 16.06 16.44
C CYS A 17 -14.81 17.51 16.87
N ALA A 18 -15.34 17.85 18.05
CA ALA A 18 -14.94 19.05 18.75
C ALA A 18 -13.48 18.90 19.19
N GLY A 19 -12.65 19.88 18.82
CA GLY A 19 -11.30 20.03 19.35
C GLY A 19 -11.35 20.24 20.85
N VAL A 20 -10.75 19.32 21.59
CA VAL A 20 -10.33 19.53 22.97
C VAL A 20 -8.81 19.54 22.97
N SER A 21 -8.23 20.72 23.14
CA SER A 21 -6.84 20.88 23.52
C SER A 21 -6.73 20.57 25.01
N ALA A 22 -6.22 19.40 25.37
CA ALA A 22 -5.79 19.10 26.74
C ALA A 22 -4.64 18.08 26.73
N GLN A 23 -3.46 18.61 27.04
CA GLN A 23 -2.21 18.02 27.54
C GLN A 23 -2.18 16.51 27.84
N ALA A 24 -1.12 15.87 27.33
CA ALA A 24 -0.39 14.72 27.86
C ALA A 24 -1.20 13.48 28.29
N SER A 25 -1.30 12.53 27.36
CA SER A 25 -1.27 11.08 27.63
C SER A 25 -0.57 10.45 26.44
N ASP A 26 0.52 9.72 26.68
CA ASP A 26 1.21 8.89 25.70
C ASP A 26 0.22 7.83 25.18
N ASP A 27 -0.39 8.09 24.02
CA ASP A 27 -0.98 7.07 23.17
C ASP A 27 -0.16 7.00 21.88
N PRO A 28 0.31 5.82 21.46
CA PRO A 28 0.97 5.67 20.17
C PRO A 28 -0.07 5.94 19.10
N ALA A 29 0.12 7.04 18.35
CA ALA A 29 -0.60 7.29 17.11
C ALA A 29 -0.53 6.04 16.21
N PRO A 30 -1.59 5.73 15.43
CA PRO A 30 -1.57 4.60 14.52
C PRO A 30 -0.35 4.74 13.61
N SER A 31 0.57 3.78 13.74
CA SER A 31 1.82 3.72 13.00
C SER A 31 1.50 3.63 11.52
N SER A 32 1.59 4.76 10.83
CA SER A 32 1.72 4.81 9.38
C SER A 32 2.95 3.98 9.03
N LEU A 33 2.72 2.83 8.40
CA LEU A 33 3.76 1.88 8.01
C LEU A 33 4.89 2.64 7.31
N SER A 34 6.10 2.51 7.84
CA SER A 34 7.27 3.34 7.49
C SER A 34 7.84 3.08 6.08
N VAL A 35 7.09 2.38 5.23
CA VAL A 35 7.40 2.08 3.81
C VAL A 35 7.53 3.38 2.99
N GLU A 36 6.91 4.46 3.46
CA GLU A 36 6.98 5.82 2.91
C GLU A 36 8.40 6.44 2.96
N ARG A 37 9.36 5.83 3.67
CA ARG A 37 10.75 6.30 3.78
C ARG A 37 11.71 5.66 2.78
N CYS A 38 11.25 4.73 1.95
CA CYS A 38 12.04 4.23 0.82
C CYS A 38 11.91 5.20 -0.35
N ALA A 39 12.75 6.24 -0.38
CA ALA A 39 12.79 7.19 -1.49
C ALA A 39 13.44 6.59 -2.75
N VAL A 40 13.13 5.33 -3.11
CA VAL A 40 13.60 4.67 -4.33
C VAL A 40 12.42 4.03 -5.04
N SER A 41 12.23 4.38 -6.30
CA SER A 41 11.25 3.78 -7.21
C SER A 41 11.94 3.15 -8.41
N THR A 42 11.18 2.37 -9.18
CA THR A 42 11.59 1.94 -10.51
C THR A 42 10.51 2.33 -11.50
N PRO A 43 10.85 2.93 -12.67
CA PRO A 43 9.87 3.22 -13.71
C PRO A 43 9.57 2.00 -14.59
N TYR A 44 10.06 0.82 -14.21
CA TYR A 44 9.91 -0.42 -14.95
C TYR A 44 9.00 -1.40 -14.21
N ASN A 45 8.34 -2.25 -14.97
CA ASN A 45 7.91 -3.55 -14.51
C ASN A 45 9.15 -4.46 -14.39
N VAL A 46 9.17 -5.28 -13.37
CA VAL A 46 10.30 -6.14 -13.02
C VAL A 46 9.88 -7.61 -13.10
N LEU A 47 10.72 -8.42 -13.72
CA LEU A 47 10.68 -9.87 -13.64
C LEU A 47 12.05 -10.36 -13.18
N VAL A 48 12.07 -11.14 -12.11
CA VAL A 48 13.27 -11.75 -11.54
C VAL A 48 13.06 -13.25 -11.43
N ASP A 49 13.88 -14.02 -12.14
CA ASP A 49 13.83 -15.48 -12.09
C ASP A 49 15.25 -16.07 -12.19
N THR A 50 15.34 -17.39 -12.41
CA THR A 50 16.63 -18.09 -12.59
C THR A 50 17.34 -17.73 -13.89
N GLY A 51 16.63 -17.15 -14.86
CA GLY A 51 17.17 -16.68 -16.14
C GLY A 51 17.72 -15.26 -16.11
N GLY A 52 17.43 -14.46 -15.07
CA GLY A 52 18.05 -13.14 -14.86
C GLY A 52 17.09 -12.12 -14.26
N VAL A 53 17.41 -10.85 -14.46
CA VAL A 53 16.53 -9.72 -14.15
C VAL A 53 16.14 -9.04 -15.44
N TRP A 54 14.83 -8.85 -15.61
CA TRP A 54 14.24 -8.19 -16.75
C TRP A 54 13.39 -7.00 -16.29
N LEU A 55 13.78 -5.82 -16.76
CA LEU A 55 13.07 -4.56 -16.56
C LEU A 55 12.45 -4.14 -17.89
N TYR A 56 11.16 -3.83 -17.90
CA TYR A 56 10.46 -3.40 -19.10
C TYR A 56 9.40 -2.34 -18.79
N ARG A 57 9.14 -1.46 -19.75
CA ARG A 57 8.11 -0.41 -19.62
C ARG A 57 7.47 -0.06 -20.95
N ALA A 58 6.25 0.45 -20.89
CA ALA A 58 5.50 0.84 -22.09
C ALA A 58 6.02 2.14 -22.72
N GLN A 59 6.46 3.09 -21.89
CA GLN A 59 6.87 4.45 -22.29
C GLN A 59 8.26 4.80 -21.74
N GLY A 60 9.00 5.65 -22.45
CA GLY A 60 10.39 6.02 -22.11
C GLY A 60 11.46 5.18 -22.82
N ARG A 61 12.73 5.58 -22.69
CA ARG A 61 13.91 4.87 -23.23
C ARG A 61 15.01 4.70 -22.17
N PRO A 62 15.64 3.52 -22.05
CA PRO A 62 15.36 2.31 -22.81
C PRO A 62 13.99 1.70 -22.45
N ARG A 63 13.43 0.88 -23.33
CA ARG A 63 12.16 0.17 -23.10
C ARG A 63 12.37 -1.16 -22.38
N GLU A 64 13.52 -1.77 -22.60
CA GLU A 64 13.84 -3.10 -22.13
C GLU A 64 15.29 -3.12 -21.62
N ILE A 65 15.51 -3.59 -20.39
CA ILE A 65 16.83 -3.85 -19.83
C ILE A 65 16.82 -5.27 -19.29
N PHE A 66 17.75 -6.08 -19.75
CA PHE A 66 17.93 -7.44 -19.25
C PHE A 66 19.38 -7.63 -18.83
N PHE A 67 19.60 -8.23 -17.66
CA PHE A 67 20.93 -8.61 -17.24
C PHE A 67 20.93 -9.96 -16.53
N HIS A 68 21.97 -10.73 -16.81
CA HIS A 68 22.18 -12.06 -16.27
C HIS A 68 23.66 -12.42 -16.31
N ASP A 69 24.19 -12.93 -15.19
CA ASP A 69 25.57 -13.38 -15.03
C ASP A 69 26.64 -12.33 -15.42
N GLY A 70 26.27 -11.05 -15.33
CA GLY A 70 27.12 -9.92 -15.69
C GLY A 70 27.08 -9.52 -17.17
N ALA A 71 26.29 -10.20 -17.99
CA ALA A 71 25.92 -9.71 -19.32
C ALA A 71 24.78 -8.68 -19.22
N LEU A 72 24.80 -7.69 -20.11
CA LEU A 72 23.79 -6.65 -20.21
C LEU A 72 23.21 -6.63 -21.63
N SER A 73 21.89 -6.56 -21.72
CA SER A 73 21.14 -6.31 -22.94
C SER A 73 20.22 -5.12 -22.71
N VAL A 74 20.23 -4.17 -23.64
CA VAL A 74 19.38 -2.98 -23.62
C VAL A 74 18.64 -2.92 -24.95
N ASP A 75 17.31 -2.80 -24.90
CA ASP A 75 16.42 -2.85 -26.06
C ASP A 75 16.72 -4.03 -27.00
N ARG A 76 16.99 -5.21 -26.40
CA ARG A 76 17.33 -6.48 -27.06
C ARG A 76 18.68 -6.51 -27.78
N ALA A 77 19.51 -5.47 -27.62
CA ALA A 77 20.88 -5.45 -28.10
C ALA A 77 21.85 -5.76 -26.95
N VAL A 78 22.67 -6.80 -27.13
CA VAL A 78 23.76 -7.13 -26.19
C VAL A 78 24.79 -6.00 -26.18
N GLN A 79 25.16 -5.57 -24.98
CA GLN A 79 26.07 -4.47 -24.75
C GLN A 79 27.44 -4.99 -24.32
N THR A 80 28.50 -4.35 -24.80
CA THR A 80 29.85 -4.57 -24.25
C THR A 80 29.96 -3.81 -22.94
N VAL A 81 30.24 -4.54 -21.85
CA VAL A 81 30.43 -3.98 -20.51
C VAL A 81 31.85 -4.26 -20.00
N SER A 82 32.33 -3.42 -19.09
CA SER A 82 33.63 -3.66 -18.44
C SER A 82 33.54 -4.86 -17.49
N THR A 83 34.70 -5.42 -17.11
CA THR A 83 34.75 -6.48 -16.08
C THR A 83 34.19 -6.01 -14.74
N ALA A 84 34.40 -4.73 -14.40
CA ALA A 84 33.86 -4.13 -13.19
C ALA A 84 32.33 -4.03 -13.24
N ASP A 85 31.77 -3.60 -14.38
CA ASP A 85 30.32 -3.55 -14.58
C ASP A 85 29.70 -4.94 -14.60
N ALA A 86 30.34 -5.94 -15.22
CA ALA A 86 29.88 -7.32 -15.17
C ALA A 86 29.77 -7.83 -13.72
N GLN A 87 30.72 -7.46 -12.84
CA GLN A 87 30.63 -7.78 -11.41
C GLN A 87 29.49 -7.03 -10.72
N ARG A 88 29.30 -5.74 -10.98
CA ARG A 88 28.19 -4.94 -10.41
C ARG A 88 26.83 -5.48 -10.85
N LEU A 89 26.70 -5.90 -12.11
CA LEU A 89 25.49 -6.51 -12.66
C LEU A 89 25.15 -7.85 -11.98
N ARG A 90 26.15 -8.71 -11.70
CA ARG A 90 25.93 -9.93 -10.91
C ARG A 90 25.46 -9.64 -9.48
N GLN A 91 25.99 -8.58 -8.87
CA GLN A 91 25.57 -8.15 -7.53
C GLN A 91 24.14 -7.59 -7.56
N LEU A 92 23.79 -6.82 -8.57
CA LEU A 92 22.42 -6.35 -8.81
C LEU A 92 21.45 -7.53 -8.99
N GLU A 93 21.83 -8.54 -9.76
CA GLU A 93 21.00 -9.74 -10.01
C GLU A 93 20.77 -10.52 -8.71
N THR A 94 21.84 -10.76 -7.96
CA THR A 94 21.79 -11.46 -6.67
C THR A 94 20.91 -10.70 -5.68
N GLY A 95 21.08 -9.39 -5.61
CA GLY A 95 20.29 -8.52 -4.76
C GLY A 95 18.80 -8.50 -5.13
N ALA A 96 18.48 -8.37 -6.42
CA ALA A 96 17.11 -8.41 -6.90
C ALA A 96 16.43 -9.76 -6.58
N ARG A 97 17.15 -10.88 -6.75
CA ARG A 97 16.66 -12.23 -6.40
C ARG A 97 16.40 -12.40 -4.90
N ALA A 98 17.20 -11.78 -4.05
CA ALA A 98 16.99 -11.80 -2.61
C ALA A 98 15.82 -10.91 -2.17
N LEU A 99 15.63 -9.76 -2.84
CA LEU A 99 14.58 -8.79 -2.50
C LEU A 99 13.16 -9.29 -2.78
N MET A 100 12.94 -9.97 -3.91
CA MET A 100 11.58 -10.38 -4.32
C MET A 100 10.83 -11.23 -3.28
N PRO A 101 11.39 -12.32 -2.73
CA PRO A 101 10.69 -13.11 -1.72
C PRO A 101 10.45 -12.33 -0.42
N GLU A 102 11.38 -11.47 -0.02
CA GLU A 102 11.23 -10.63 1.17
C GLU A 102 10.13 -9.57 0.99
N ALA A 103 10.05 -8.93 -0.18
CA ALA A 103 8.96 -8.02 -0.52
C ALA A 103 7.59 -8.73 -0.54
N ALA A 104 7.54 -9.95 -1.09
CA ALA A 104 6.32 -10.76 -1.07
C ALA A 104 5.90 -11.13 0.36
N GLU A 105 6.84 -11.46 1.25
CA GLU A 105 6.55 -11.71 2.66
C GLU A 105 6.00 -10.48 3.37
N VAL A 106 6.60 -9.30 3.18
CA VAL A 106 6.07 -8.05 3.74
C VAL A 106 4.66 -7.78 3.23
N ALA A 107 4.40 -7.93 1.93
CA ALA A 107 3.06 -7.78 1.37
C ALA A 107 2.05 -8.76 2.00
N ARG A 108 2.41 -10.04 2.17
CA ARG A 108 1.57 -11.05 2.83
C ARG A 108 1.26 -10.68 4.28
N GLN A 109 2.26 -10.24 5.03
CA GLN A 109 2.08 -9.88 6.42
C GLN A 109 1.23 -8.62 6.60
N SER A 110 1.44 -7.61 5.75
CA SER A 110 0.61 -6.38 5.74
C SER A 110 -0.84 -6.69 5.40
N ALA A 111 -1.09 -7.52 4.37
CA ALA A 111 -2.43 -7.97 4.04
C ALA A 111 -3.07 -8.75 5.20
N GLY A 112 -2.34 -9.69 5.78
CA GLY A 112 -2.83 -10.49 6.91
C GLY A 112 -3.19 -9.62 8.12
N LEU A 113 -2.37 -8.63 8.45
CA LEU A 113 -2.66 -7.69 9.53
C LEU A 113 -3.97 -6.92 9.29
N ALA A 114 -4.16 -6.40 8.07
CA ALA A 114 -5.37 -5.68 7.71
C ALA A 114 -6.63 -6.57 7.76
N PHE A 115 -6.53 -7.82 7.29
CA PHE A 115 -7.64 -8.76 7.34
C PHE A 115 -7.94 -9.27 8.76
N ASP A 116 -6.93 -9.44 9.62
CA ASP A 116 -7.13 -9.80 11.02
C ASP A 116 -7.90 -8.70 11.77
N ALA A 117 -7.53 -7.43 11.54
CA ALA A 117 -8.26 -6.28 12.07
C ALA A 117 -9.72 -6.26 11.60
N LEU A 118 -9.93 -6.49 10.31
CA LEU A 118 -11.27 -6.55 9.72
C LEU A 118 -12.10 -7.73 10.26
N SER A 119 -11.49 -8.90 10.43
CA SER A 119 -12.13 -10.07 11.04
C SER A 119 -12.59 -9.75 12.47
N GLY A 120 -11.75 -9.07 13.27
CA GLY A 120 -12.10 -8.62 14.62
C GLY A 120 -13.28 -7.64 14.65
N VAL A 121 -13.29 -6.64 13.76
CA VAL A 121 -14.41 -5.69 13.62
C VAL A 121 -15.71 -6.41 13.22
N VAL A 122 -15.64 -7.30 12.24
CA VAL A 122 -16.81 -8.08 11.78
C VAL A 122 -17.33 -8.98 12.90
N GLU A 123 -16.45 -9.66 13.63
CA GLU A 123 -16.82 -10.49 14.76
C GLU A 123 -17.51 -9.69 15.87
N SER A 124 -16.96 -8.51 16.20
CA SER A 124 -17.52 -7.59 17.20
C SER A 124 -18.91 -7.09 16.79
N MET A 125 -19.07 -6.61 15.55
CA MET A 125 -20.31 -6.02 15.07
C MET A 125 -21.44 -7.03 14.83
N THR A 126 -21.11 -8.25 14.46
CA THR A 126 -22.11 -9.21 13.95
C THR A 126 -22.24 -10.46 14.78
N GLY A 127 -21.18 -10.85 15.50
CA GLY A 127 -21.08 -12.15 16.17
C GLY A 127 -21.21 -13.35 15.23
N SER A 128 -21.05 -13.16 13.92
CA SER A 128 -21.33 -14.18 12.91
C SER A 128 -20.06 -14.86 12.42
N ALA A 129 -19.84 -16.10 12.89
CA ALA A 129 -18.74 -16.94 12.40
C ALA A 129 -18.78 -17.16 10.88
N ARG A 130 -19.97 -17.08 10.27
CA ARG A 130 -20.12 -17.14 8.80
C ARG A 130 -19.52 -15.92 8.10
N GLN A 131 -19.68 -14.73 8.68
CA GLN A 131 -19.12 -13.50 8.09
C GLN A 131 -17.62 -13.43 8.31
N VAL A 132 -17.11 -13.84 9.49
CA VAL A 132 -15.66 -13.97 9.74
C VAL A 132 -15.02 -14.92 8.72
N ARG A 133 -15.59 -16.11 8.49
CA ARG A 133 -15.10 -17.04 7.46
C ARG A 133 -15.09 -16.47 6.04
N GLU A 134 -15.93 -15.47 5.76
CA GLU A 134 -15.86 -14.79 4.46
C GLU A 134 -14.66 -13.86 4.39
N VAL A 135 -14.36 -13.13 5.46
CA VAL A 135 -13.15 -12.29 5.55
C VAL A 135 -11.91 -13.14 5.32
N GLU A 136 -11.84 -14.32 5.94
CA GLU A 136 -10.73 -15.26 5.74
C GLU A 136 -10.59 -15.74 4.28
N ARG A 137 -11.69 -15.86 3.53
CA ARG A 137 -11.62 -16.21 2.11
C ARG A 137 -11.09 -15.05 1.26
N LEU A 138 -11.44 -13.82 1.62
CA LEU A 138 -10.93 -12.60 0.96
C LEU A 138 -9.43 -12.45 1.22
N HIS A 139 -9.01 -12.71 2.46
CA HIS A 139 -7.61 -12.79 2.83
C HIS A 139 -6.87 -13.84 2.00
N ALA A 140 -7.38 -15.07 1.93
CA ALA A 140 -6.77 -16.14 1.15
C ALA A 140 -6.64 -15.81 -0.35
N ASP A 141 -7.65 -15.18 -0.95
CA ASP A 141 -7.57 -14.76 -2.36
C ASP A 141 -6.52 -13.66 -2.58
N THR A 142 -6.43 -12.71 -1.66
CA THR A 142 -5.43 -11.62 -1.68
C THR A 142 -4.01 -12.19 -1.58
N THR A 143 -3.77 -13.08 -0.62
CA THR A 143 -2.48 -13.76 -0.45
C THR A 143 -2.13 -14.59 -1.69
N ALA A 144 -3.08 -15.32 -2.25
CA ALA A 144 -2.85 -16.08 -3.48
C ALA A 144 -2.53 -15.18 -4.70
N HIS A 145 -3.04 -13.95 -4.74
CA HIS A 145 -2.65 -12.97 -5.76
C HIS A 145 -1.20 -12.49 -5.58
N ILE A 146 -0.78 -12.22 -4.34
CA ILE A 146 0.62 -11.87 -4.01
C ILE A 146 1.55 -13.01 -4.44
N ASP A 147 1.21 -14.26 -4.12
CA ASP A 147 2.03 -15.42 -4.46
C ASP A 147 2.16 -15.65 -5.97
N ARG A 148 1.11 -15.37 -6.74
CA ARG A 148 1.14 -15.49 -8.21
C ARG A 148 1.92 -14.37 -8.89
N THR A 149 2.19 -13.27 -8.20
CA THR A 149 2.87 -12.07 -8.73
C THR A 149 4.26 -11.93 -8.11
N LEU A 150 4.37 -11.18 -7.00
CA LEU A 150 5.63 -10.93 -6.30
C LEU A 150 6.31 -12.23 -5.87
N GLY A 151 5.54 -13.22 -5.41
CA GLY A 151 6.07 -14.53 -5.01
C GLY A 151 6.73 -15.31 -6.15
N ARG A 152 6.47 -14.96 -7.42
CA ARG A 152 7.13 -15.50 -8.62
C ARG A 152 8.16 -14.56 -9.21
N GLY A 153 8.56 -13.53 -8.47
CA GLY A 153 9.51 -12.53 -8.94
C GLY A 153 8.93 -11.57 -9.98
N ARG A 154 7.61 -11.53 -10.18
CA ARG A 154 6.96 -10.61 -11.12
C ARG A 154 6.33 -9.44 -10.39
N TRP A 155 6.88 -8.26 -10.61
CA TRP A 155 6.30 -6.99 -10.20
C TRP A 155 5.91 -6.16 -11.42
N ASP A 156 4.64 -6.21 -11.76
CA ASP A 156 4.04 -5.45 -12.85
C ASP A 156 3.12 -4.42 -12.20
N GLN A 157 3.45 -3.13 -12.31
CA GLN A 157 2.87 -2.09 -11.47
C GLN A 157 1.36 -2.00 -11.68
N ASP A 158 0.91 -2.01 -12.94
CA ASP A 158 -0.50 -1.93 -13.30
C ASP A 158 -1.24 -3.23 -12.93
N VAL A 159 -0.64 -4.40 -13.21
CA VAL A 159 -1.30 -5.70 -12.99
C VAL A 159 -1.42 -6.02 -11.50
N PHE A 160 -0.40 -5.72 -10.71
CA PHE A 160 -0.43 -5.92 -9.26
C PHE A 160 -1.37 -4.92 -8.60
N ALA A 161 -1.22 -3.61 -8.88
CA ALA A 161 -2.04 -2.58 -8.24
C ALA A 161 -3.53 -2.74 -8.59
N ALA A 162 -3.87 -2.79 -9.88
CA ALA A 162 -5.27 -2.93 -10.30
C ALA A 162 -5.87 -4.28 -9.86
N GLY A 163 -5.06 -5.35 -9.87
CA GLY A 163 -5.48 -6.67 -9.40
C GLY A 163 -5.78 -6.71 -7.89
N LEU A 164 -5.02 -5.98 -7.10
CA LEU A 164 -5.23 -5.82 -5.66
C LEU A 164 -6.42 -4.91 -5.37
N GLU A 165 -6.50 -3.74 -6.02
CA GLU A 165 -7.60 -2.78 -5.90
C GLU A 165 -8.95 -3.43 -6.20
N ALA A 166 -9.08 -4.13 -7.33
CA ALA A 166 -10.32 -4.81 -7.71
C ALA A 166 -10.75 -5.86 -6.67
N ARG A 167 -9.80 -6.51 -5.98
CA ARG A 167 -10.10 -7.46 -4.89
C ARG A 167 -10.56 -6.76 -3.63
N ILE A 168 -9.94 -5.63 -3.28
CA ILE A 168 -10.33 -4.78 -2.16
C ILE A 168 -11.73 -4.21 -2.39
N GLU A 169 -12.02 -3.70 -3.58
CA GLU A 169 -13.35 -3.19 -3.95
C GLU A 169 -14.40 -4.31 -3.87
N ALA A 170 -14.13 -5.46 -4.49
CA ALA A 170 -15.03 -6.61 -4.43
C ALA A 170 -15.22 -7.13 -2.99
N ALA A 171 -14.20 -7.02 -2.13
CA ALA A 171 -14.32 -7.30 -0.69
C ALA A 171 -15.27 -6.30 -0.03
N ALA A 172 -15.04 -5.00 -0.23
CA ALA A 172 -15.84 -3.93 0.34
C ALA A 172 -17.33 -4.02 -0.04
N GLU A 173 -17.65 -4.24 -1.31
CA GLU A 173 -19.04 -4.39 -1.79
C GLU A 173 -19.75 -5.60 -1.16
N ARG A 174 -19.06 -6.75 -1.13
CA ARG A 174 -19.59 -7.98 -0.52
C ARG A 174 -19.83 -7.81 0.97
N MET A 175 -18.97 -7.08 1.67
CA MET A 175 -19.07 -6.87 3.11
C MET A 175 -20.10 -5.79 3.45
N GLY A 176 -20.08 -4.64 2.77
CA GLY A 176 -21.03 -3.55 2.99
C GLY A 176 -22.49 -4.00 2.86
N SER A 177 -22.81 -4.76 1.81
CA SER A 177 -24.17 -5.29 1.61
C SER A 177 -24.64 -6.22 2.75
N ARG A 178 -23.72 -6.96 3.39
CA ARG A 178 -24.04 -7.95 4.43
C ARG A 178 -24.02 -7.35 5.83
N LEU A 179 -23.07 -6.45 6.11
CA LEU A 179 -22.97 -5.76 7.40
C LEU A 179 -24.17 -4.85 7.61
N GLY A 180 -24.63 -4.12 6.59
CA GLY A 180 -25.83 -3.30 6.68
C GLY A 180 -27.08 -4.10 7.10
N ARG A 181 -27.25 -5.31 6.58
CA ARG A 181 -28.36 -6.22 6.98
C ARG A 181 -28.19 -6.74 8.42
N SER A 182 -26.96 -7.06 8.82
CA SER A 182 -26.67 -7.59 10.16
C SER A 182 -26.88 -6.55 11.26
N VAL A 183 -26.39 -5.33 11.06
CA VAL A 183 -26.56 -4.21 12.01
C VAL A 183 -28.04 -3.89 12.19
N MET A 184 -28.80 -3.86 11.09
CA MET A 184 -30.24 -3.63 11.16
C MET A 184 -30.97 -4.70 11.99
N TRP A 185 -30.57 -5.97 11.89
CA TRP A 185 -31.13 -7.06 12.71
C TRP A 185 -30.78 -6.95 14.21
N GLN A 186 -29.56 -6.50 14.52
CA GLN A 186 -29.11 -6.29 15.91
C GLN A 186 -29.89 -5.17 16.60
N VAL A 187 -30.12 -4.06 15.89
CA VAL A 187 -30.94 -2.93 16.36
C VAL A 187 -32.38 -3.36 16.59
N VAL A 188 -32.98 -4.07 15.63
CA VAL A 188 -34.36 -4.58 15.73
C VAL A 188 -34.53 -5.57 16.90
N THR A 189 -33.50 -6.34 17.24
CA THR A 189 -33.56 -7.34 18.32
C THR A 189 -33.07 -6.84 19.68
N GLY A 190 -32.70 -5.56 19.80
CA GLY A 190 -32.30 -4.96 21.08
C GLY A 190 -31.00 -5.52 21.68
N ARG A 191 -30.09 -6.05 20.85
CA ARG A 191 -28.88 -6.76 21.29
C ARG A 191 -27.63 -5.88 21.44
N ALA A 192 -27.77 -4.56 21.30
CA ALA A 192 -26.66 -3.59 21.30
C ALA A 192 -25.73 -3.68 22.52
N SER A 193 -26.27 -3.81 23.74
CA SER A 193 -25.45 -3.84 24.98
C SER A 193 -24.55 -5.08 25.12
N ARG A 194 -24.85 -6.18 24.41
CA ARG A 194 -23.96 -7.36 24.35
C ARG A 194 -22.82 -7.17 23.36
N MET A 195 -22.91 -6.18 22.47
CA MET A 195 -21.86 -5.83 21.52
C MET A 195 -20.74 -5.08 22.23
N ASP A 196 -21.06 -4.10 23.08
CA ASP A 196 -20.06 -3.29 23.81
C ASP A 196 -19.09 -4.14 24.63
N ALA A 197 -19.61 -5.01 25.51
CA ALA A 197 -18.76 -5.87 26.34
C ALA A 197 -17.93 -6.89 25.53
N ARG A 198 -18.33 -7.20 24.29
CA ARG A 198 -17.56 -8.05 23.37
C ARG A 198 -16.50 -7.24 22.63
N ALA A 199 -16.86 -6.02 22.20
CA ALA A 199 -15.97 -5.08 21.54
C ALA A 199 -14.78 -4.74 22.43
N GLU A 200 -15.00 -4.40 23.70
CA GLU A 200 -13.92 -4.05 24.64
C GLU A 200 -12.89 -5.17 24.84
N ARG A 201 -13.33 -6.43 24.89
CA ARG A 201 -12.42 -7.58 25.02
C ARG A 201 -11.63 -7.83 23.73
N LEU A 202 -12.28 -7.68 22.58
CA LEU A 202 -11.63 -7.84 21.29
C LEU A 202 -10.63 -6.71 21.02
N ASP A 203 -10.94 -5.49 21.45
CA ASP A 203 -10.11 -4.30 21.25
C ASP A 203 -8.72 -4.46 21.89
N ALA A 204 -8.66 -4.74 23.20
CA ALA A 204 -7.38 -4.85 23.92
C ALA A 204 -6.51 -6.05 23.46
N GLU A 205 -7.12 -7.12 22.94
CA GLU A 205 -6.40 -8.25 22.34
C GLU A 205 -5.90 -7.91 20.94
N LEU A 206 -6.73 -7.26 20.13
CA LEU A 206 -6.43 -6.90 18.76
C LEU A 206 -5.34 -5.82 18.70
N THR A 207 -5.45 -4.76 19.50
CA THR A 207 -4.46 -3.68 19.56
C THR A 207 -3.06 -4.22 19.87
N ARG A 208 -2.91 -5.02 20.94
CA ARG A 208 -1.61 -5.62 21.29
C ARG A 208 -1.02 -6.50 20.19
N ARG A 209 -1.88 -7.25 19.48
CA ARG A 209 -1.43 -8.09 18.35
C ARG A 209 -1.04 -7.26 17.15
N ILE A 210 -1.80 -6.21 16.86
CA ILE A 210 -1.53 -5.30 15.76
C ILE A 210 -0.20 -4.59 16.01
N ASP A 211 -0.01 -3.98 17.18
CA ASP A 211 1.20 -3.23 17.50
C ASP A 211 2.48 -4.07 17.37
N ALA A 212 2.46 -5.28 17.95
CA ALA A 212 3.62 -6.18 17.88
C ALA A 212 3.95 -6.59 16.43
N ARG A 213 2.94 -6.81 15.59
CA ARG A 213 3.14 -7.20 14.18
C ARG A 213 3.51 -6.00 13.31
N SER A 214 2.92 -4.83 13.56
CA SER A 214 3.29 -3.57 12.91
C SER A 214 4.76 -3.24 13.15
N ALA A 215 5.24 -3.34 14.40
CA ALA A 215 6.65 -3.10 14.72
C ALA A 215 7.60 -4.08 13.99
N ALA A 216 7.21 -5.37 13.90
CA ALA A 216 7.99 -6.35 13.16
C ALA A 216 7.98 -6.08 11.64
N LEU A 217 6.84 -5.63 11.09
CA LEU A 217 6.71 -5.22 9.70
C LEU A 217 7.56 -4.00 9.38
N ASP A 218 7.56 -2.99 10.25
CA ASP A 218 8.38 -1.78 10.09
C ASP A 218 9.87 -2.13 10.03
N GLY A 219 10.36 -2.97 10.95
CA GLY A 219 11.76 -3.41 10.94
C GLY A 219 12.15 -4.16 9.65
N ARG A 220 11.24 -4.97 9.09
CA ARG A 220 11.46 -5.66 7.81
C ARG A 220 11.45 -4.68 6.63
N ALA A 221 10.53 -3.73 6.62
CA ALA A 221 10.47 -2.69 5.61
C ALA A 221 11.75 -1.86 5.60
N GLU A 222 12.29 -1.48 6.76
CA GLU A 222 13.56 -0.74 6.86
C GLU A 222 14.77 -1.55 6.38
N ALA A 223 14.81 -2.85 6.67
CA ALA A 223 15.83 -3.75 6.15
C ALA A 223 15.79 -3.83 4.61
N LEU A 224 14.59 -3.97 4.03
CA LEU A 224 14.37 -3.94 2.59
C LEU A 224 14.82 -2.60 1.98
N CYS A 225 14.50 -1.47 2.62
CA CYS A 225 14.94 -0.15 2.17
C CYS A 225 16.46 -0.05 2.07
N THR A 226 17.16 -0.59 3.07
CA THR A 226 18.62 -0.61 3.09
C THR A 226 19.19 -1.42 1.92
N GLN A 227 18.60 -2.57 1.63
CA GLN A 227 18.99 -3.41 0.50
C GLN A 227 18.73 -2.71 -0.85
N VAL A 228 17.56 -2.10 -1.05
CA VAL A 228 17.22 -1.38 -2.28
C VAL A 228 18.18 -0.21 -2.53
N ARG A 229 18.55 0.56 -1.48
CA ARG A 229 19.54 1.63 -1.60
C ARG A 229 20.93 1.12 -1.97
N ALA A 230 21.31 -0.06 -1.47
CA ALA A 230 22.56 -0.70 -1.88
C ALA A 230 22.55 -1.09 -3.36
N LEU A 231 21.41 -1.55 -3.89
CA LEU A 231 21.29 -1.81 -5.34
C LEU A 231 21.33 -0.51 -6.15
N GLN A 232 20.69 0.55 -5.67
CA GLN A 232 20.76 1.85 -6.33
C GLN A 232 22.20 2.39 -6.40
N SER A 233 23.00 2.20 -5.35
CA SER A 233 24.41 2.62 -5.36
C SER A 233 25.26 1.77 -6.31
N LEU A 234 25.00 0.46 -6.41
CA LEU A 234 25.63 -0.41 -7.40
C LEU A 234 25.32 0.01 -8.84
N GLN A 235 24.06 0.35 -9.13
CA GLN A 235 23.67 0.91 -10.41
C GLN A 235 24.39 2.24 -10.69
N ALA A 236 24.39 3.16 -9.73
CA ALA A 236 25.02 4.48 -9.89
C ALA A 236 26.54 4.36 -10.17
N ALA A 237 27.17 3.28 -9.70
CA ALA A 237 28.57 2.98 -9.94
C ALA A 237 28.85 2.30 -11.30
N LEU A 238 27.84 2.00 -12.11
CA LEU A 238 28.05 1.44 -13.45
C LEU A 238 28.76 2.46 -14.34
N ASP A 239 29.74 2.00 -15.11
CA ASP A 239 30.49 2.82 -16.07
C ASP A 239 29.75 2.90 -17.42
N TYR A 240 28.94 1.88 -17.75
CA TYR A 240 28.10 1.86 -18.94
C TYR A 240 27.19 3.09 -19.06
N ARG A 241 27.07 3.62 -20.28
CA ARG A 241 26.22 4.77 -20.61
C ARG A 241 25.25 4.42 -21.73
N PHE A 242 23.97 4.62 -21.50
CA PHE A 242 22.93 4.52 -22.51
C PHE A 242 22.67 5.92 -23.09
N GLU A 243 22.84 6.09 -24.40
CA GLU A 243 22.69 7.41 -25.07
C GLU A 243 23.50 8.54 -24.38
N ASN A 244 24.73 8.22 -23.93
CA ASN A 244 25.64 9.11 -23.17
C ASN A 244 25.17 9.49 -21.74
N ALA A 245 24.09 8.89 -21.24
CA ALA A 245 23.60 9.06 -19.87
C ALA A 245 23.82 7.80 -19.02
N PRO A 246 23.91 7.90 -17.67
CA PRO A 246 23.91 6.74 -16.79
C PRO A 246 22.67 5.86 -17.02
N LEU A 247 22.85 4.54 -16.96
CA LEU A 247 21.72 3.62 -17.05
C LEU A 247 20.91 3.66 -15.74
N VAL A 248 19.68 4.15 -15.82
CA VAL A 248 18.77 4.26 -14.66
C VAL A 248 17.75 3.14 -14.69
N MET A 249 17.79 2.26 -13.68
CA MET A 249 16.81 1.19 -13.41
C MET A 249 16.02 1.47 -12.12
N LEU A 250 16.70 2.03 -11.13
CA LEU A 250 16.21 2.53 -9.84
C LEU A 250 16.46 4.03 -9.77
N GLU A 251 15.47 4.80 -9.37
CA GLU A 251 15.51 6.25 -9.28
C GLU A 251 15.00 6.73 -7.92
N PRO A 252 15.32 7.96 -7.49
CA PRO A 252 14.69 8.52 -6.30
C PRO A 252 13.17 8.56 -6.47
N ALA A 253 12.41 8.09 -5.48
CA ALA A 253 10.97 8.20 -5.52
C ALA A 253 10.58 9.69 -5.59
N PRO A 254 9.55 10.05 -6.38
CA PRO A 254 9.09 11.43 -6.44
C PRO A 254 8.65 11.88 -5.04
N ALA A 255 9.01 13.10 -4.65
CA ALA A 255 8.47 13.70 -3.43
C ALA A 255 6.95 13.80 -3.59
N ARG A 256 6.19 13.15 -2.70
CA ARG A 256 4.74 13.31 -2.68
C ARG A 256 4.45 14.75 -2.27
N GLU A 257 3.84 15.54 -3.15
CA GLU A 257 3.27 16.82 -2.75
C GLU A 257 2.24 16.55 -1.64
N PRO A 258 2.28 17.29 -0.51
CA PRO A 258 1.29 17.10 0.55
C PRO A 258 -0.10 17.37 -0.04
N ASP A 259 -0.99 16.38 0.08
CA ASP A 259 -2.39 16.51 -0.36
C ASP A 259 -2.98 17.80 0.21
N GLY A 260 -3.28 18.73 -0.69
CA GLY A 260 -4.18 19.86 -0.47
C GLY A 260 -3.95 20.68 0.80
N SER A 261 -2.96 21.58 0.78
CA SER A 261 -3.08 22.81 1.55
C SER A 261 -4.32 23.55 1.06
N SER A 262 -5.44 23.37 1.75
CA SER A 262 -6.57 24.29 1.66
C SER A 262 -6.08 25.63 2.19
N ALA A 263 -5.63 26.49 1.27
CA ALA A 263 -5.42 27.89 1.54
C ALA A 263 -6.68 28.44 2.23
N PRO A 264 -6.57 29.14 3.37
CA PRO A 264 -7.74 29.74 4.00
C PRO A 264 -8.40 30.71 3.02
N PRO A 265 -9.74 30.71 2.88
CA PRO A 265 -10.41 31.67 2.02
C PRO A 265 -10.14 33.08 2.55
N ASP A 266 -9.62 33.94 1.68
CA ASP A 266 -9.55 35.39 1.88
C ASP A 266 -10.94 35.90 2.28
N THR A 267 -11.12 36.23 3.55
CA THR A 267 -12.30 36.97 4.00
C THR A 267 -12.17 38.42 3.55
N THR A 268 -12.55 38.68 2.30
CA THR A 268 -12.92 40.03 1.88
C THR A 268 -14.27 40.35 2.51
N THR A 269 -14.23 41.06 3.63
CA THR A 269 -15.39 41.69 4.27
C THR A 269 -16.00 42.72 3.33
N PRO A 270 -17.28 42.62 2.94
CA PRO A 270 -17.98 43.72 2.28
C PRO A 270 -18.43 44.74 3.32
N ALA A 271 -17.94 45.97 3.20
CA ALA A 271 -18.43 47.12 3.94
C ALA A 271 -19.89 47.40 3.56
N ALA A 272 -20.73 47.59 4.58
CA ALA A 272 -22.13 47.98 4.43
C ALA A 272 -22.26 49.43 3.90
N PRO A 273 -23.32 49.74 3.16
CA PRO A 273 -23.65 51.12 2.80
C PRO A 273 -24.30 51.85 3.97
N HIS A 274 -23.80 53.04 4.29
CA HIS A 274 -24.54 54.06 5.03
C HIS A 274 -24.92 55.17 4.04
N ASP A 275 -26.19 55.54 4.10
CA ASP A 275 -26.93 56.68 3.52
C ASP A 275 -26.20 57.68 2.59
#